data_AF-A0A380P236-F1
#
_entry.id   AF-A0A380P236-F1
#
_cell.length_a   1.000
_cell.length_b   1.000
_cell.length_c   1.000
_cell.angle_alpha   90.00
_cell.angle_beta   90.00
_cell.angle_gamma   90.00
#
_symmetry.space_group_name_H-M   'P 1'
#
loop_
_entity.id
_entity.type
_entity.pdbx_description
1 polymer ?
#
loop_
_entity_poly.entity_id
_entity_poly.type
_entity_poly.pdbx_seq_one_letter_code
_entity_poly.pdbx_strand_id
1 'polypeptide(L)' 'MVQLTIHEGRYHQVKEMMKAVGHPVLKLTRERYGMLDVDNMAPGEYRELSYDEVQNLKNGKQYRRSSGRL' A
#
# COMPACT_ATOMS: atom_id res chain seq x y z
N MET A 1 -14.19 6.80 3.21
CA MET A 1 -13.09 5.82 3.08
C MET A 1 -11.79 6.57 3.34
N VAL A 2 -10.83 5.99 4.07
CA VAL A 2 -9.55 6.65 4.40
C VAL A 2 -8.42 5.90 3.72
N GLN A 3 -7.49 6.62 3.11
CA GLN A 3 -6.23 6.07 2.59
C GLN A 3 -5.07 6.54 3.46
N LEU A 4 -4.22 5.61 3.86
CA LEU A 4 -3.04 5.87 4.67
C LEU A 4 -1.82 5.25 4.00
N THR A 5 -0.71 5.99 3.97
CA THR A 5 0.60 5.47 3.56
C THR A 5 1.52 5.53 4.77
N ILE A 6 2.18 4.40 5.06
CA ILE A 6 3.17 4.28 6.14
C ILE A 6 4.46 3.73 5.56
N HIS A 7 5.58 4.08 6.18
CA HIS A 7 6.92 3.65 5.79
C HIS A 7 7.52 2.61 6.75
N GLU A 8 6.80 2.28 7.83
CA GLU A 8 7.12 1.20 8.76
C GLU A 8 5.98 0.17 8.79
N GLY A 9 6.25 -1.01 9.35
CA GLY A 9 5.32 -2.14 9.37
C GLY A 9 5.20 -2.76 10.76
N ARG A 10 4.95 -1.94 11.80
CA ARG A 10 4.83 -2.45 13.17
C ARG A 10 3.55 -3.27 13.35
N TYR A 11 3.56 -4.23 14.29
CA TYR A 11 2.40 -5.08 14.58
C TYR A 11 1.16 -4.23 14.88
N HIS A 12 0.07 -4.50 14.17
CA HIS A 12 -1.23 -3.81 14.30
C HIS A 12 -1.19 -2.27 14.16
N GLN A 13 -0.11 -1.71 13.60
CA GLN A 13 0.13 -0.28 13.59
C GLN A 13 -1.06 0.57 13.12
N VAL A 14 -1.60 0.29 11.93
CA VAL A 14 -2.73 1.07 11.38
C VAL A 14 -3.98 0.96 12.25
N LYS A 15 -4.26 -0.23 12.83
CA LYS A 15 -5.42 -0.43 13.70
C LYS A 15 -5.29 0.39 14.98
N GLU A 16 -4.10 0.40 15.59
CA GLU A 16 -3.84 1.18 16.81
C GLU A 16 -3.83 2.69 16.53
N MET A 17 -3.22 3.14 15.42
CA MET A 17 -3.25 4.54 15.00
C MET A 17 -4.69 5.07 14.86
N MET A 18 -5.53 4.32 14.15
CA MET A 18 -6.92 4.72 13.88
C MET A 18 -7.79 4.62 15.15
N LYS A 19 -7.56 3.64 16.01
CA LYS A 19 -8.21 3.54 17.33
C LYS A 19 -7.88 4.73 18.22
N ALA A 20 -6.62 5.18 18.24
CA ALA A 20 -6.17 6.30 19.05
C ALA A 20 -6.88 7.62 18.70
N VAL A 21 -7.33 7.79 17.46
CA VAL A 21 -8.10 8.95 16.98
C VAL A 21 -9.62 8.74 17.00
N GLY A 22 -10.12 7.69 17.67
CA GLY A 22 -11.55 7.44 17.81
C GLY A 22 -12.23 6.81 16.59
N HIS A 23 -11.46 6.22 15.67
CA HIS A 23 -11.97 5.59 14.44
C HIS A 23 -11.51 4.13 14.31
N PRO A 24 -12.06 3.18 15.09
CA PRO A 24 -11.69 1.77 14.98
C PRO A 24 -11.85 1.19 13.57
N VAL A 25 -10.86 0.41 13.10
CA VAL A 25 -10.84 -0.13 11.73
C VAL A 25 -11.70 -1.38 11.61
N LEU A 26 -12.73 -1.34 10.76
CA LEU A 26 -13.60 -2.48 10.45
C LEU A 26 -13.03 -3.39 9.34
N LYS A 27 -12.44 -2.78 8.31
CA LYS A 27 -11.80 -3.48 7.18
C LYS A 27 -10.49 -2.77 6.84
N LEU A 28 -9.43 -3.55 6.71
CA LEU A 28 -8.10 -3.06 6.33
C LEU A 28 -7.62 -3.84 5.12
N THR A 29 -7.35 -3.14 4.03
CA THR A 29 -6.78 -3.69 2.80
C THR A 29 -5.50 -2.93 2.47
N ARG A 30 -4.48 -3.65 2.01
CA ARG A 30 -3.27 -3.04 1.45
C ARG A 30 -3.40 -3.07 -0.07
N GLU A 31 -3.70 -1.92 -0.64
CA GLU A 31 -3.90 -1.77 -2.09
C GLU A 31 -2.60 -1.49 -2.84
N ARG A 32 -1.55 -1.04 -2.13
CA ARG A 32 -0.27 -0.67 -2.72
C ARG A 32 0.92 -1.03 -1.82
N TYR A 33 2.05 -1.35 -2.44
CA TYR A 33 3.35 -1.49 -1.82
C TYR A 33 4.44 -0.87 -2.71
N GLY A 34 4.98 0.27 -2.29
CA GLY A 34 5.87 1.06 -3.15
C GLY A 34 5.13 1.50 -4.41
N MET A 35 5.65 1.13 -5.58
CA MET A 35 5.01 1.36 -6.88
C MET A 35 4.09 0.22 -7.34
N LEU A 36 4.02 -0.89 -6.62
CA LEU A 36 3.18 -2.04 -6.97
C LEU A 36 1.77 -1.84 -6.43
N ASP A 37 0.75 -2.06 -7.25
CA ASP A 37 -0.65 -2.11 -6.85
C ASP A 37 -1.28 -3.45 -7.20
N VAL A 38 -2.54 -3.60 -6.81
CA VAL A 38 -3.38 -4.79 -7.06
C VAL A 38 -4.48 -4.49 -8.07
N ASP A 39 -4.30 -3.48 -8.90
CA ASP A 39 -5.30 -3.10 -9.89
C ASP A 39 -5.52 -4.27 -10.87
N ASN A 40 -6.79 -4.56 -11.16
CA ASN A 40 -7.22 -5.67 -12.02
C ASN A 40 -6.86 -7.08 -11.49
N MET A 41 -6.71 -7.25 -10.18
CA MET A 41 -6.53 -8.58 -9.55
C MET A 41 -7.72 -8.94 -8.65
N ALA A 42 -8.21 -10.17 -8.77
CA ALA A 42 -9.22 -10.69 -7.86
C ALA A 42 -8.59 -11.20 -6.55
N PRO A 43 -9.37 -11.30 -5.45
CA PRO A 43 -8.87 -11.87 -4.20
C PRO A 43 -8.34 -13.29 -4.39
N GLY A 44 -7.09 -13.52 -3.98
CA GLY A 44 -6.41 -14.82 -4.10
C GLY A 44 -5.61 -15.00 -5.39
N GLU A 45 -5.73 -14.08 -6.36
CA GLU A 45 -4.89 -14.11 -7.56
C GLU A 45 -3.46 -13.66 -7.28
N TYR A 46 -2.54 -14.17 -8.09
CA TYR A 46 -1.17 -13.70 -8.15
C TYR A 46 -0.75 -13.55 -9.62
N ARG A 47 0.23 -12.70 -9.86
CA ARG A 47 0.88 -12.54 -11.16
C ARG A 47 2.38 -12.40 -10.97
N GLU A 48 3.11 -12.69 -12.04
CA GLU A 48 4.51 -12.32 -12.09
C GLU A 48 4.66 -10.80 -12.21
N LEU A 49 5.77 -10.29 -11.68
CA LEU A 49 6.16 -8.90 -11.85
C LEU A 49 6.70 -8.70 -13.27
N SER A 50 6.34 -7.59 -13.90
CA SER A 50 6.96 -7.17 -15.14
C SER A 50 8.46 -6.88 -14.94
N TYR A 51 9.22 -6.93 -16.03
CA TYR A 51 10.64 -6.60 -16.00
C TYR A 51 10.91 -5.23 -15.36
N ASP A 52 10.12 -4.22 -15.71
CA ASP A 52 10.27 -2.85 -15.19
C ASP A 52 9.99 -2.77 -13.69
N GLU A 53 8.95 -3.46 -13.19
CA GLU A 53 8.66 -3.54 -11.76
C GLU A 53 9.82 -4.18 -10.99
N VAL A 54 10.40 -5.26 -11.51
CA VAL A 54 11.58 -5.91 -10.92
C VAL A 54 12.77 -4.96 -10.88
N GLN A 55 13.06 -4.26 -11.99
CA GLN A 55 14.16 -3.30 -12.03
C GLN A 55 13.94 -2.14 -11.07
N ASN A 56 12.73 -1.61 -10.99
CA ASN A 56 12.42 -0.50 -10.10
C ASN A 56 12.56 -0.91 -8.62
N LEU A 57 12.19 -2.15 -8.26
CA LEU A 57 12.40 -2.69 -6.90
C LEU A 57 13.90 -2.83 -6.57
N LYS A 58 14.69 -3.38 -7.49
CA LYS A 58 16.15 -3.55 -7.31
C LYS A 58 16.87 -2.23 -7.14
N ASN A 59 16.46 -1.21 -7.91
CA ASN A 59 17.08 0.10 -7.89
C ASN A 59 16.60 0.99 -6.73
N GLY A 60 15.74 0.47 -5.85
CA GLY A 60 15.23 1.20 -4.69
C GLY A 60 14.51 2.49 -5.08
N LYS A 61 13.89 2.53 -6.27
CA LYS A 61 13.19 3.74 -6.72
C LYS A 61 12.05 4.01 -5.74
N GLN A 62 12.20 5.09 -4.99
CA GLN A 62 11.20 5.59 -4.08
C GLN A 62 9.96 5.97 -4.89
N TYR A 63 8.80 5.46 -4.49
CA TYR A 63 7.53 5.93 -5.02
C TYR A 63 7.32 7.38 -4.58
N ARG A 64 7.63 8.33 -5.47
CA ARG A 64 7.33 9.75 -5.27
C ARG A 64 5.97 9.99 -5.93
N ARG A 65 4.93 10.26 -5.12
CA ARG A 65 3.67 10.78 -5.67
C ARG A 65 3.99 12.07 -6.43
N SER A 66 3.78 12.07 -7.75
CA SER A 66 3.43 13.30 -8.45
C SER A 66 2.12 13.79 -7.84
N SER A 67 2.14 14.99 -7.26
CA SER A 67 0.95 15.63 -6.69
C SER A 67 -0.27 15.49 -7.61
N GLY A 68 -1.40 15.09 -7.03
CA GLY A 68 -2.74 15.39 -7.55
C GLY A 68 -3.53 14.20 -8.08
N ARG A 69 -4.45 13.68 -7.28
CA ARG A 69 -5.90 14.00 -7.32
C ARG A 69 -6.60 13.22 -6.20
N LEU A 70 -7.41 13.95 -5.43
CA LEU A 70 -8.49 13.40 -4.63
C LEU A 70 -9.59 12.86 -5.56
#